data_AF-A0A7M6DJ22-F1
#
_entry.id   AF-A0A7M6DJ22-F1
#
_cell.length_a   1.000
_cell.length_b   1.000
_cell.length_c   1.000
_cell.angle_alpha   90.00
_cell.angle_beta   90.00
_cell.angle_gamma   90.00
#
_symmetry.space_group_name_H-M   'P 1'
#
loop_
_entity.id
_entity.type
_entity.pdbx_description
1 polymer ?
#
loop_
_entity_poly.entity_id
_entity_poly.type
_entity_poly.pdbx_seq_one_letter_code
_entity_poly.pdbx_strand_id
1 'polypeptide(L)'
;HTKKAKEEAELLDRLQRELHEAREEEKRLQLQRELEARRRQEEELRKQLEEERERQRKEQERLLRIQRQLEADRKRLEEEARKRAEAMRNKEAVQQKLRQIGNCPAGFQWRKIRGGWRCGGGSHFVSNKELEEQFTHEVDFPGLGTSFF
;
A
#
# COMPACT_ATOMS: atom_id res chain seq x y z
N HIS A 1 -42.36 88.41 4.80
CA HIS A 1 -42.37 87.26 3.88
C HIS A 1 -40.98 86.73 3.56
N THR A 2 -39.96 87.56 3.35
CA THR A 2 -38.60 87.12 2.95
C THR A 2 -37.79 86.41 4.04
N LYS A 3 -37.94 86.78 5.32
CA LYS A 3 -37.23 86.12 6.44
C LYS A 3 -37.65 84.66 6.63
N LYS A 4 -38.96 84.39 6.63
CA LYS A 4 -39.52 83.04 6.74
C LYS A 4 -39.07 82.13 5.59
N ALA A 5 -39.07 82.65 4.35
CA ALA A 5 -38.60 81.89 3.19
C ALA A 5 -37.09 81.57 3.26
N LYS A 6 -36.27 82.44 3.87
CA LYS A 6 -34.85 82.17 4.11
C LYS A 6 -34.65 81.09 5.18
N GLU A 7 -35.38 81.17 6.28
CA GLU A 7 -35.35 80.16 7.36
C GLU A 7 -35.81 78.78 6.86
N GLU A 8 -36.85 78.74 6.01
CA GLU A 8 -37.31 77.50 5.36
C GLU A 8 -36.27 76.93 4.39
N ALA A 9 -35.60 77.77 3.60
CA ALA A 9 -34.53 77.33 2.69
C ALA A 9 -33.31 76.78 3.45
N GLU A 10 -32.90 77.43 4.55
CA GLU A 10 -31.80 76.97 5.41
C GLU A 10 -32.14 75.65 6.12
N LEU A 11 -33.39 75.46 6.54
CA LEU A 11 -33.85 74.21 7.13
C LEU A 11 -33.84 73.07 6.10
N LEU A 12 -34.33 73.33 4.88
CA LEU A 12 -34.34 72.33 3.81
C LEU A 12 -32.93 71.89 3.42
N ASP A 13 -31.99 72.83 3.29
CA ASP A 13 -30.59 72.53 3.00
C ASP A 13 -29.94 71.69 4.12
N ARG A 14 -30.22 72.01 5.39
CA ARG A 14 -29.75 71.19 6.53
C ARG A 14 -30.30 69.77 6.47
N LEU A 15 -31.61 69.62 6.26
CA LEU A 15 -32.25 68.30 6.15
C LEU A 15 -31.72 67.50 4.96
N GLN A 16 -31.40 68.14 3.84
CA GLN A 16 -30.79 67.49 2.69
C GLN A 16 -29.39 66.96 2.99
N ARG A 17 -28.57 67.72 3.74
CA ARG A 17 -27.24 67.27 4.18
C ARG A 17 -27.35 66.09 5.15
N GLU A 18 -28.21 66.20 6.17
CA GLU A 18 -28.45 65.11 7.13
C GLU A 18 -28.95 63.83 6.44
N LEU A 19 -29.86 63.95 5.47
CA LEU A 19 -30.33 62.81 4.67
C LEU A 19 -29.22 62.21 3.81
N HIS A 20 -28.34 63.04 3.24
CA HIS A 20 -27.20 62.56 2.46
C HIS A 20 -26.20 61.81 3.34
N GLU A 21 -25.85 62.36 4.51
CA GLU A 21 -24.96 61.73 5.49
C GLU A 21 -25.52 60.39 5.99
N ALA A 22 -26.81 60.35 6.35
CA ALA A 22 -27.48 59.12 6.77
C ALA A 22 -27.44 58.03 5.69
N ARG A 23 -27.63 58.40 4.41
CA ARG A 23 -27.53 57.47 3.28
C ARG A 23 -26.11 56.95 3.07
N GLU A 24 -25.10 57.80 3.22
CA GLU A 24 -23.71 57.38 3.11
C GLU A 24 -23.28 56.48 4.28
N GLU A 25 -23.77 56.76 5.48
CA GLU A 25 -23.56 55.89 6.65
C GLU A 25 -24.23 54.52 6.45
N GLU A 26 -25.46 54.48 5.97
CA GLU A 26 -26.17 53.24 5.64
C GLU A 26 -25.39 52.39 4.63
N LYS A 27 -24.90 53.01 3.54
CA LYS A 27 -24.06 52.32 2.54
C LYS A 27 -22.77 51.77 3.14
N ARG A 28 -22.11 52.53 4.02
CA ARG A 28 -20.87 52.08 4.70
C ARG A 28 -21.15 50.86 5.60
N LEU A 29 -22.23 50.91 6.37
CA LEU A 29 -22.65 49.80 7.22
C LEU A 29 -23.03 48.56 6.40
N GLN A 30 -23.72 48.75 5.27
CA GLN A 30 -24.04 47.65 4.37
C GLN A 30 -22.77 47.01 3.79
N LEU A 31 -21.85 47.81 3.27
CA LEU A 31 -20.58 47.31 2.73
C LEU A 31 -19.77 46.57 3.80
N GLN A 32 -19.72 47.10 5.03
CA GLN A 32 -19.03 46.42 6.13
C GLN A 32 -19.65 45.04 6.41
N ARG A 33 -20.98 44.94 6.47
CA ARG A 33 -21.68 43.68 6.68
C ARG A 33 -21.41 42.68 5.55
N GLU A 34 -21.41 43.14 4.30
CA GLU A 34 -21.10 42.29 3.15
C GLU A 34 -19.66 41.76 3.17
N LEU A 35 -18.69 42.63 3.53
CA LEU A 35 -17.29 42.24 3.68
C LEU A 35 -17.11 41.22 4.82
N GLU A 36 -17.76 41.42 5.97
CA GLU A 36 -17.73 40.49 7.07
C GLU A 36 -18.36 39.14 6.71
N ALA A 37 -19.51 39.15 6.03
CA ALA A 37 -20.15 37.94 5.54
C ALA A 37 -19.26 37.18 4.56
N ARG A 38 -18.64 37.88 3.61
CA ARG A 38 -17.69 37.29 2.65
C ARG A 38 -16.46 36.70 3.36
N ARG A 39 -15.90 37.40 4.35
CA ARG A 39 -14.77 36.88 5.15
C ARG A 39 -15.13 35.60 5.89
N ARG A 40 -16.32 35.54 6.50
CA ARG A 40 -16.82 34.33 7.18
C ARG A 40 -16.98 33.17 6.20
N GLN A 41 -17.56 33.42 5.03
CA GLN A 41 -17.70 32.40 3.98
C GLN A 41 -16.33 31.88 3.50
N GLU A 42 -15.36 32.78 3.31
CA GLU A 42 -14.02 32.38 2.89
C GLU A 42 -13.30 31.56 3.97
N GLU A 43 -13.42 31.95 5.24
CA GLU A 43 -12.84 31.19 6.35
C GLU A 43 -13.46 29.79 6.46
N GLU A 44 -14.78 29.68 6.33
CA GLU A 44 -15.50 28.41 6.35
C GLU A 44 -15.06 27.51 5.19
N LEU A 45 -14.98 28.06 3.97
CA LEU A 45 -14.50 27.31 2.80
C LEU A 45 -13.04 26.85 2.98
N ARG A 46 -12.19 27.67 3.58
CA ARG A 46 -10.80 27.31 3.89
C ARG A 46 -10.74 26.13 4.87
N LYS A 47 -11.54 26.15 5.94
CA LYS A 47 -11.63 25.04 6.90
C LYS A 47 -12.10 23.76 6.23
N GLN A 48 -13.17 23.82 5.44
CA GLN A 48 -13.67 22.66 4.70
C GLN A 48 -12.63 22.08 3.74
N LEU A 49 -11.89 22.93 3.04
CA LEU A 49 -10.83 22.49 2.14
C LEU A 49 -9.65 21.85 2.91
N GLU A 50 -9.31 22.37 4.08
CA GLU A 50 -8.27 21.81 4.94
C GLU A 50 -8.68 20.43 5.49
N GLU A 51 -9.90 20.30 5.99
CA GLU A 51 -10.45 19.03 6.47
C GLU A 51 -10.49 17.98 5.35
N GLU A 52 -10.94 18.36 4.16
CA GLU A 52 -10.97 17.46 3.00
C GLU A 52 -9.57 17.03 2.59
N ARG A 53 -8.59 17.95 2.58
CA ARG A 53 -7.18 17.62 2.33
C ARG A 53 -6.63 16.65 3.37
N GLU A 54 -6.96 16.84 4.65
CA GLU A 54 -6.52 15.94 5.71
C GLU A 54 -7.14 14.54 5.54
N ARG A 55 -8.44 14.46 5.21
CA ARG A 55 -9.13 13.20 4.91
C ARG A 55 -8.47 12.47 3.73
N GLN A 56 -8.19 13.19 2.65
CA GLN A 56 -7.52 12.63 1.47
C GLN A 56 -6.11 12.12 1.79
N ARG A 57 -5.32 12.86 2.59
CA ARG A 57 -4.00 12.41 3.03
C ARG A 57 -4.08 11.12 3.84
N LYS A 58 -5.00 11.04 4.80
CA LYS A 58 -5.20 9.84 5.63
C LYS A 58 -5.60 8.63 4.80
N GLU A 59 -6.51 8.81 3.83
CA GLU A 59 -6.92 7.71 2.95
C GLU A 59 -5.78 7.29 2.02
N GLN A 60 -5.02 8.24 1.47
CA GLN A 60 -3.85 7.92 0.65
C GLN A 60 -2.80 7.13 1.46
N GLU A 61 -2.53 7.52 2.70
CA GLU A 61 -1.61 6.79 3.58
C GLU A 61 -2.11 5.37 3.88
N ARG A 62 -3.42 5.23 4.15
CA ARG A 62 -4.06 3.93 4.36
C ARG A 62 -3.92 3.03 3.13
N LEU A 63 -4.18 3.55 1.93
CA LEU A 63 -4.04 2.81 0.67
C LEU A 63 -2.60 2.38 0.42
N LEU A 64 -1.63 3.28 0.65
CA LEU A 64 -0.20 2.96 0.53
C LEU A 64 0.22 1.86 1.51
N ARG A 65 -0.30 1.87 2.75
CA ARG A 65 -0.04 0.82 3.73
C ARG A 65 -0.59 -0.53 3.28
N ILE A 66 -1.82 -0.56 2.77
CA ILE A 66 -2.44 -1.78 2.23
C ILE A 66 -1.64 -2.30 1.04
N GLN A 67 -1.23 -1.42 0.11
CA GLN A 67 -0.45 -1.79 -1.06
C GLN A 67 0.90 -2.42 -0.67
N ARG A 68 1.62 -1.82 0.29
CA ARG A 68 2.88 -2.39 0.82
C ARG A 68 2.67 -3.76 1.44
N GLN A 69 1.60 -3.93 2.21
CA GLN A 69 1.27 -5.22 2.83
C GLN A 69 0.99 -6.29 1.78
N LEU A 70 0.16 -5.97 0.77
CA LEU A 70 -0.15 -6.87 -0.34
C LEU A 70 1.10 -7.26 -1.14
N GLU A 71 2.01 -6.31 -1.38
CA GLU A 71 3.26 -6.61 -2.09
C GLU A 71 4.18 -7.51 -1.25
N ALA A 72 4.29 -7.27 0.05
CA ALA A 72 5.07 -8.11 0.96
C ALA A 72 4.50 -9.53 1.05
N ASP A 73 3.16 -9.65 1.16
CA ASP A 73 2.48 -10.94 1.19
C ASP A 73 2.64 -11.69 -0.13
N ARG A 74 2.54 -10.99 -1.27
CA ARG A 74 2.80 -11.57 -2.59
C ARG A 74 4.22 -12.14 -2.68
N LYS A 75 5.23 -11.36 -2.29
CA LYS A 75 6.64 -11.82 -2.31
C LYS A 75 6.86 -13.02 -1.41
N ARG A 76 6.27 -13.03 -0.20
CA ARG A 76 6.34 -14.18 0.72
C ARG A 76 5.74 -15.44 0.09
N LEU A 77 4.54 -15.33 -0.48
CA LEU A 77 3.86 -16.47 -1.12
C LEU A 77 4.63 -16.99 -2.33
N GLU A 78 5.22 -16.11 -3.13
CA GLU A 78 6.05 -16.47 -4.28
C GLU A 78 7.33 -17.22 -3.84
N GLU A 79 7.99 -16.73 -2.80
CA GLU A 79 9.17 -17.40 -2.23
C GLU A 79 8.83 -18.77 -1.64
N GLU A 80 7.72 -18.87 -0.90
CA GLU A 80 7.22 -20.15 -0.38
C GLU A 80 6.89 -21.12 -1.50
N ALA A 81 6.23 -20.66 -2.56
CA ALA A 81 5.92 -21.47 -3.73
C ALA A 81 7.20 -21.97 -4.42
N ARG A 82 8.20 -21.10 -4.58
CA ARG A 82 9.51 -21.46 -5.15
C ARG A 82 10.22 -22.52 -4.31
N LYS A 83 10.30 -22.33 -2.98
CA LYS A 83 10.90 -23.30 -2.05
C LYS A 83 10.18 -24.65 -2.08
N ARG A 84 8.85 -24.65 -2.17
CA ARG A 84 8.07 -25.89 -2.29
C ARG A 84 8.34 -26.59 -3.62
N ALA A 85 8.38 -25.85 -4.73
CA ALA A 85 8.67 -26.41 -6.05
C ALA A 85 10.08 -27.02 -6.11
N GLU A 86 11.08 -26.33 -5.56
CA GLU A 86 12.45 -26.83 -5.47
C GLU A 86 12.55 -28.08 -4.58
N ALA A 87 11.91 -28.07 -3.40
CA ALA A 87 11.86 -29.24 -2.53
C ALA A 87 11.19 -30.45 -3.20
N MET A 88 10.17 -30.23 -4.03
CA MET A 88 9.53 -31.30 -4.82
C MET A 88 10.48 -31.84 -5.90
N ARG A 89 11.15 -30.97 -6.66
CA ARG A 89 12.16 -31.38 -7.65
C ARG A 89 13.29 -32.18 -7.03
N ASN A 90 13.82 -31.74 -5.88
CA ASN A 90 14.89 -32.44 -5.18
C ASN A 90 14.43 -33.82 -4.67
N LYS A 91 13.20 -33.93 -4.15
CA LYS A 91 12.61 -35.23 -3.76
C LYS A 91 12.47 -36.17 -4.95
N GLU A 92 12.01 -35.66 -6.09
CA GLU A 92 11.88 -36.45 -7.32
C GLU A 92 13.24 -36.92 -7.84
N ALA A 93 14.25 -36.06 -7.86
CA ALA A 93 15.62 -36.39 -8.26
C ALA A 93 16.22 -37.47 -7.35
N VAL A 94 16.07 -37.34 -6.02
CA VAL A 94 16.51 -38.36 -5.06
C VAL A 94 15.82 -39.71 -5.30
N GLN A 95 14.50 -39.71 -5.52
CA GLN A 95 13.75 -40.93 -5.80
C GLN A 95 14.15 -41.56 -7.14
N GLN A 96 14.44 -40.75 -8.17
CA GLN A 96 14.96 -41.23 -9.46
C GLN A 96 16.34 -41.87 -9.30
N LYS A 97 17.26 -41.20 -8.60
CA LYS A 97 18.62 -41.70 -8.38
C LYS A 97 18.63 -42.98 -7.55
N LEU A 98 17.78 -43.06 -6.52
CA LEU A 98 17.60 -44.29 -5.75
C LEU A 98 17.06 -45.46 -6.59
N ARG A 99 16.20 -45.22 -7.58
CA ARG A 99 15.76 -46.26 -8.52
C ARG A 99 16.86 -46.75 -9.45
N GLN A 100 17.79 -45.87 -9.83
CA GLN A 100 18.95 -46.23 -10.67
C GLN A 100 19.97 -47.08 -9.90
N ILE A 101 20.29 -46.69 -8.66
CA ILE A 101 21.30 -47.37 -7.82
C ILE A 101 20.75 -48.66 -7.20
N GLY A 102 19.51 -48.60 -6.69
CA GLY A 102 18.81 -49.73 -6.09
C GLY A 102 17.51 -49.99 -6.85
N ASN A 103 17.57 -50.78 -7.91
CA ASN A 103 16.36 -51.18 -8.61
C ASN A 103 15.60 -52.21 -7.76
N CYS A 104 14.57 -51.78 -7.03
CA CYS A 104 13.64 -52.74 -6.43
C CYS A 104 12.82 -53.38 -7.56
N PRO A 105 12.93 -54.69 -7.80
CA PRO A 105 12.24 -55.34 -8.93
C PRO A 105 10.72 -55.23 -8.86
N ALA A 106 10.18 -55.08 -7.65
CA ALA A 106 8.75 -54.94 -7.39
C ALA A 106 8.24 -53.48 -7.45
N GLY A 107 9.11 -52.50 -7.71
CA GLY A 107 8.70 -51.09 -7.87
C GLY A 107 8.34 -50.36 -6.57
N PHE A 108 8.68 -50.90 -5.40
CA PHE A 108 8.38 -50.27 -4.11
C PHE A 108 9.09 -48.91 -3.94
N GLN A 109 8.39 -47.96 -3.32
CA GLN A 109 8.92 -46.61 -3.04
C GLN A 109 10.03 -46.63 -1.98
N TRP A 110 11.02 -45.76 -2.14
CA TRP A 110 12.09 -45.58 -1.16
C TRP A 110 11.66 -44.65 -0.02
N ARG A 111 11.92 -45.06 1.22
CA ARG A 111 11.60 -44.32 2.44
C ARG A 111 12.89 -43.92 3.16
N LYS A 112 12.97 -42.66 3.60
CA LYS A 112 14.11 -42.17 4.37
C LYS A 112 14.08 -42.78 5.78
N ILE A 113 15.21 -43.36 6.19
CA ILE A 113 15.43 -43.90 7.54
C ILE A 113 16.68 -43.26 8.15
N ARG A 114 16.95 -43.50 9.44
CA ARG A 114 18.17 -42.98 10.07
C ARG A 114 19.40 -43.50 9.32
N GLY A 115 20.20 -42.59 8.78
CA GLY A 115 21.45 -42.92 8.08
C GLY A 115 21.31 -43.32 6.60
N GLY A 116 20.11 -43.34 6.01
CA GLY A 116 19.96 -43.74 4.60
C GLY A 116 18.52 -43.85 4.12
N TRP A 117 18.33 -44.63 3.07
CA TRP A 117 17.05 -44.90 2.43
C TRP A 117 16.81 -46.41 2.38
N ARG A 118 15.58 -46.84 2.67
CA ARG A 118 15.17 -48.24 2.59
C ARG A 118 13.97 -48.37 1.66
N CYS A 119 14.01 -49.39 0.81
CA CYS A 119 12.90 -49.75 -0.06
C CYS A 119 11.65 -50.14 0.77
N GLY A 120 10.45 -49.83 0.29
CA GLY A 120 9.19 -50.17 0.96
C GLY A 120 8.98 -51.68 1.20
N GLY A 121 9.66 -52.54 0.43
CA GLY A 121 9.69 -53.99 0.66
C GLY A 121 10.71 -54.45 1.73
N GLY A 122 11.54 -53.54 2.26
CA GLY A 122 12.49 -53.80 3.33
C GLY A 122 13.80 -54.47 2.93
N SER A 123 13.89 -55.04 1.71
CA SER A 123 15.04 -55.82 1.24
C SER A 123 16.24 -55.01 0.74
N HIS A 124 16.06 -53.73 0.41
CA HIS A 124 17.14 -52.88 -0.12
C HIS A 124 17.37 -51.65 0.76
N PHE A 125 18.64 -51.31 0.97
CA PHE A 125 19.10 -50.16 1.74
C PHE A 125 20.24 -49.45 1.00
N VAL A 126 20.19 -48.12 0.96
CA VAL A 126 21.24 -47.24 0.41
C VAL A 126 21.63 -46.24 1.49
N SER A 127 22.92 -46.09 1.77
CA SER A 127 23.37 -45.13 2.78
C SER A 127 23.29 -43.68 2.26
N ASN A 128 23.18 -42.69 3.16
CA ASN A 128 23.19 -41.28 2.73
C ASN A 128 24.50 -40.93 2.00
N LYS A 129 25.64 -41.44 2.48
CA LYS A 129 26.97 -41.20 1.89
C LYS A 129 27.06 -41.74 0.46
N GLU A 130 26.58 -42.95 0.24
CA GLU A 130 26.56 -43.59 -1.08
C GLU A 130 25.64 -42.85 -2.06
N LEU A 131 24.50 -42.32 -1.58
CA LEU A 131 23.64 -41.48 -2.39
C LEU A 131 24.29 -40.13 -2.70
N GLU A 132 24.95 -39.49 -1.73
CA GLU A 132 25.65 -38.22 -1.90
C GLU A 132 26.82 -38.33 -2.90
N GLU A 133 27.64 -39.37 -2.80
CA GLU A 133 28.74 -39.66 -3.73
C GLU A 133 28.24 -39.73 -5.19
N GLN A 134 27.05 -40.32 -5.39
CA GLN A 134 26.42 -40.47 -6.70
C GLN A 134 25.82 -39.17 -7.26
N PHE A 135 25.44 -38.21 -6.41
CA PHE A 135 25.07 -36.86 -6.84
C PHE A 135 26.31 -35.99 -7.11
N THR A 136 27.42 -36.23 -6.40
CA THR A 136 28.68 -35.50 -6.62
C THR A 136 29.45 -35.99 -7.86
N HIS A 137 29.29 -37.24 -8.28
CA HIS A 137 29.99 -37.76 -9.45
C HIS A 137 29.36 -37.32 -10.79
N GLU A 138 28.18 -36.70 -10.76
CA GLU A 138 27.50 -36.10 -11.93
C GLU A 138 27.84 -34.61 -12.15
N VAL A 139 28.56 -33.94 -11.22
CA VAL A 139 28.99 -32.54 -11.40
C VAL A 139 30.34 -32.39 -12.14
N ASP A 140 30.92 -33.48 -12.63
CA ASP A 140 32.11 -33.47 -13.52
C ASP A 140 31.75 -33.19 -15.00
N PHE A 141 30.67 -32.45 -15.25
CA PHE A 141 30.44 -31.76 -16.51
C PHE A 141 30.80 -30.28 -16.32
N PRO A 142 31.77 -29.71 -17.07
CA PRO A 142 32.25 -28.36 -16.82
C PRO A 142 31.17 -27.36 -17.20
N GLY A 143 30.39 -26.87 -16.22
CA GLY A 143 29.43 -25.81 -16.52
C GLY A 143 28.41 -25.37 -15.47
N LEU A 144 28.17 -26.06 -14.37
CA LEU A 144 27.15 -25.61 -13.40
C LEU A 144 27.61 -25.80 -11.95
N GLY A 145 28.19 -24.72 -11.40
CA GLY A 145 28.42 -24.58 -9.98
C GLY A 145 27.10 -24.34 -9.24
N THR A 146 26.62 -25.35 -8.52
CA THR A 146 25.60 -25.19 -7.49
C THR A 146 26.16 -25.67 -6.16
N SER A 147 26.61 -24.71 -5.36
CA SER A 147 26.88 -24.90 -3.93
C SER A 147 25.54 -25.00 -3.21
N PHE A 148 25.21 -26.18 -2.69
CA PHE A 148 24.09 -26.35 -1.76
C PHE A 148 24.58 -26.02 -0.34
N PHE A 149 23.99 -24.99 0.26
CA PHE A 149 23.95 -24.70 1.71
C PHE A 149 22.51 -24.43 2.11
#